data_AF-A0A9D5Z4T5-F1
#
_entry.id   AF-A0A9D5Z4T5-F1
#
_cell.length_a   1.000
_cell.length_b   1.000
_cell.length_c   1.000
_cell.angle_alpha   90.00
_cell.angle_beta   90.00
_cell.angle_gamma   90.00
#
_symmetry.space_group_name_H-M   'P 1'
#
loop_
_entity.id
_entity.type
_entity.pdbx_description
1 polymer ?
#
loop_
_entity_poly.entity_id
_entity_poly.type
_entity_poly.pdbx_seq_one_letter_code
_entity_poly.pdbx_strand_id
1 'polypeptide(L)' 'MDKKRLIEIGLRTLDIEERAINGLRQSIDESFALACQAMIKCKGRIVVIGLGKSGHIARKISATLS' A
#
# COMPACT_ATOMS: atom_id res chain seq x y z
N MET A 1 -10.37 30.14 0.27
CA MET A 1 -10.84 28.98 1.04
C MET A 1 -10.52 29.25 2.50
N ASP A 2 -11.49 29.21 3.40
CA ASP A 2 -11.25 29.52 4.81
C ASP A 2 -10.46 28.39 5.51
N LYS A 3 -9.83 28.71 6.66
CA LYS A 3 -9.00 27.77 7.43
C LYS A 3 -9.81 26.56 7.93
N LYS A 4 -11.08 26.76 8.29
CA LYS A 4 -11.95 25.70 8.82
C LYS A 4 -12.22 24.64 7.74
N ARG A 5 -12.49 25.08 6.51
CA ARG A 5 -12.69 24.21 5.34
C ARG A 5 -11.42 23.46 4.94
N LEU A 6 -10.25 24.09 5.05
CA LEU A 6 -8.97 23.39 4.82
C LEU A 6 -8.76 22.23 5.79
N ILE A 7 -9.04 22.45 7.08
CA ILE A 7 -8.96 21.42 8.12
C ILE A 7 -9.98 20.31 7.84
N GLU A 8 -11.22 20.66 7.52
CA GLU A 8 -12.28 19.69 7.20
C GLU A 8 -11.90 18.79 6.01
N ILE A 9 -11.31 19.36 4.95
CA ILE A 9 -10.83 18.58 3.80
C ILE A 9 -9.73 17.59 4.21
N GLY A 10 -8.77 18.04 5.03
CA GLY A 10 -7.71 17.17 5.53
C GLY A 10 -8.24 16.00 6.34
N LEU A 11 -9.16 16.26 7.27
CA LEU A 11 -9.83 15.22 8.07
C LEU A 11 -10.61 14.25 7.17
N ARG A 12 -11.37 14.77 6.21
CA ARG A 12 -12.14 13.93 5.27
C ARG A 12 -11.24 13.02 4.44
N THR A 13 -10.06 13.49 4.01
CA THR A 13 -9.08 12.66 3.29
C THR A 13 -8.63 11.50 4.18
N LEU A 14 -8.29 11.74 5.45
CA LEU A 14 -7.93 10.70 6.39
C LEU A 14 -9.06 9.69 6.60
N ASP A 15 -10.32 10.13 6.73
CA ASP A 15 -11.48 9.24 6.88
C ASP A 15 -11.69 8.34 5.65
N ILE A 16 -11.36 8.83 4.44
CA ILE A 16 -11.41 8.04 3.21
C ILE A 16 -10.30 6.99 3.21
N GLU A 17 -9.07 7.38 3.57
CA GLU A 17 -7.93 6.46 3.63
C GLU A 17 -8.12 5.40 4.71
N GLU A 18 -8.64 5.75 5.88
CA GLU A 18 -8.94 4.81 6.96
C GLU A 18 -9.92 3.72 6.50
N ARG A 19 -11.01 4.11 5.83
CA ARG A 19 -11.98 3.15 5.28
C ARG A 19 -11.34 2.25 4.22
N ALA A 20 -10.48 2.79 3.36
CA ALA A 20 -9.77 2.00 2.37
C ALA A 20 -8.86 0.96 3.04
N ILE A 21 -8.09 1.35 4.06
CA ILE A 21 -7.23 0.45 4.84
C ILE A 21 -8.06 -0.61 5.56
N ASN A 22 -9.16 -0.23 6.21
CA ASN A 22 -10.05 -1.17 6.87
C ASN A 22 -10.63 -2.22 5.89
N GLY A 23 -10.92 -1.82 4.65
CA GLY A 23 -11.36 -2.72 3.58
C GLY A 23 -10.31 -3.77 3.20
N LEU A 24 -9.01 -3.44 3.29
CA LEU A 24 -7.93 -4.37 2.94
C LEU A 24 -7.85 -5.59 3.87
N ARG A 25 -8.46 -5.57 5.06
CA ARG A 25 -8.48 -6.73 5.97
C ARG A 25 -8.96 -8.01 5.30
N GLN A 26 -9.91 -7.90 4.36
CA GLN A 26 -10.44 -9.04 3.62
C GLN A 26 -9.43 -9.65 2.63
N SER A 27 -8.43 -8.89 2.20
CA SER A 27 -7.35 -9.38 1.32
C SER A 27 -6.24 -10.11 2.07
N ILE A 28 -6.27 -10.13 3.40
CA ILE A 28 -5.32 -10.88 4.22
C ILE A 28 -5.88 -12.29 4.43
N ASP A 29 -5.81 -13.08 3.38
CA ASP A 29 -6.33 -14.45 3.30
C ASP A 29 -5.22 -15.46 2.92
N GLU A 30 -5.62 -16.66 2.49
CA GLU A 30 -4.67 -17.69 2.07
C GLU A 30 -3.80 -17.25 0.89
N SER A 31 -4.33 -16.46 -0.05
CA SER A 31 -3.56 -15.96 -1.19
C SER A 31 -2.42 -15.03 -0.75
N PHE A 32 -2.66 -14.21 0.27
CA PHE A 32 -1.64 -13.38 0.90
C PHE A 32 -0.53 -14.24 1.51
N ALA A 33 -0.90 -15.27 2.28
CA ALA A 33 0.07 -16.19 2.88
C ALA A 33 0.91 -16.93 1.82
N LEU A 34 0.28 -17.38 0.72
CA LEU A 34 0.97 -18.02 -0.40
C LEU A 34 1.95 -17.06 -1.08
N ALA A 35 1.57 -15.80 -1.28
CA ALA A 35 2.46 -14.78 -1.85
C ALA A 35 3.70 -14.57 -0.96
N CYS A 36 3.52 -14.43 0.36
CA CYS A 36 4.63 -14.30 1.31
C CYS A 36 5.57 -15.51 1.26
N GLN A 37 5.03 -16.73 1.24
CA GLN A 37 5.84 -17.94 1.15
C GLN A 37 6.62 -18.02 -0.16
N ALA A 38 6.01 -17.63 -1.29
CA ALA A 38 6.68 -17.59 -2.59
C ALA A 38 7.85 -16.60 -2.59
N MET A 39 7.64 -15.42 -1.99
CA MET A 39 8.68 -14.40 -1.85
C MET A 39 9.85 -14.88 -0.98
N ILE A 40 9.57 -15.50 0.18
CA ILE A 40 10.59 -16.06 1.09
C ILE A 40 11.41 -17.16 0.41
N LYS A 41 10.77 -17.98 -0.43
CA LYS A 41 11.44 -19.08 -1.16
C LYS A 41 12.21 -18.60 -2.41
N CYS A 42 12.11 -17.32 -2.77
CA CYS A 42 12.80 -16.78 -3.94
C CYS A 42 14.32 -16.78 -3.71
N LYS A 43 15.06 -17.55 -4.53
CA LYS A 43 16.54 -17.59 -4.50
C LYS A 43 17.20 -16.46 -5.31
N GLY A 44 16.39 -15.73 -6.09
CA GLY A 44 16.84 -14.65 -6.96
C GLY A 44 16.58 -13.29 -6.33
N ARG A 45 16.05 -12.37 -7.14
CA ARG A 45 15.59 -11.06 -6.67
C ARG A 45 14.11 -10.88 -6.95
N ILE A 46 13.44 -10.17 -6.05
CA ILE A 46 12.05 -9.75 -6.25
C ILE A 46 12.08 -8.40 -6.98
N VAL A 47 11.56 -8.37 -8.21
CA VAL A 47 11.48 -7.16 -9.02
C VAL A 47 10.08 -6.57 -8.88
N VAL A 48 9.98 -5.35 -8.37
CA VAL A 48 8.71 -4.62 -8.20
C VAL A 48 8.65 -3.48 -9.21
N ILE A 49 7.62 -3.46 -10.07
CA ILE A 49 7.44 -2.44 -11.11
C ILE A 49 6.10 -1.72 -10.96
N GLY A 50 6.05 -0.46 -11.40
CA GLY A 50 4.84 0.35 -11.40
C GLY A 50 5.10 1.69 -12.10
N LEU A 51 4.04 2.38 -12.53
CA LEU A 51 4.11 3.67 -13.24
C LEU A 51 3.40 4.76 -12.43
N GLY A 52 3.97 5.97 -12.41
CA GLY A 52 3.40 7.09 -11.64
C GLY A 52 3.37 6.81 -10.14
N LYS A 53 2.23 7.07 -9.48
CA LYS A 53 2.09 6.89 -8.02
C LYS A 53 2.38 5.46 -7.58
N SER A 54 1.96 4.45 -8.35
CA SER A 54 2.25 3.04 -8.04
C SER A 54 3.74 2.73 -8.18
N GLY A 55 4.46 3.41 -9.07
CA GLY A 55 5.92 3.33 -9.17
C GLY A 55 6.64 3.85 -7.92
N HIS A 56 6.16 4.94 -7.33
CA HIS A 56 6.71 5.44 -6.05
C HIS A 56 6.51 4.45 -4.91
N ILE A 57 5.34 3.81 -4.82
CA ILE A 57 5.07 2.77 -3.82
C ILE A 57 5.91 1.52 -4.08
N ALA A 58 5.98 1.06 -5.33
CA ALA A 58 6.83 -0.06 -5.75
C ALA A 58 8.29 0.16 -5.36
N ARG A 59 8.81 1.38 -5.54
CA ARG A 59 10.17 1.74 -5.12
C ARG A 59 10.37 1.66 -3.60
N LYS A 60 9.40 2.09 -2.80
CA LYS A 60 9.45 1.94 -1.33
C LYS A 60 9.42 0.47 -0.90
N ILE A 61 8.56 -0.34 -1.52
CA ILE A 61 8.47 -1.78 -1.23
C ILE A 61 9.78 -2.47 -1.60
N SER A 62 10.29 -2.21 -2.81
CA SER A 62 11.55 -2.79 -3.28
C SER A 62 12.72 -2.47 -2.34
N ALA A 63 12.77 -1.29 -1.74
CA ALA A 63 13.82 -0.94 -0.77
C ALA A 63 13.79 -1.81 0.51
N THR A 64 12.65 -2.41 0.84
CA THR A 64 12.51 -3.34 1.98
C THR A 64 12.87 -4.78 1.59
N LEU A 65 12.68 -5.13 0.31
CA LEU A 65 12.86 -6.49 -0.23
C LEU A 65 14.22 -6.72 -0.91
N SER A 66 15.12 -5.73 -0.89
CA SER A 66 16.43 -5.78 -1.54
C SER A 66 17.55 -6.16 -0.60
#